data_AF-A0A1M5ABV8-F1
#
_entry.id   AF-A0A1M5ABV8-F1
#
_cell.length_a   1.000
_cell.length_b   1.000
_cell.length_c   1.000
_cell.angle_alpha   90.00
_cell.angle_beta   90.00
_cell.angle_gamma   90.00
#
_symmetry.space_group_name_H-M   'P 1'
#
loop_
_entity.id
_entity.type
_entity.pdbx_description
1 polymer ?
#
loop_
_entity_poly.entity_id
_entity_poly.type
_entity_poly.pdbx_seq_one_letter_code
_entity_poly.pdbx_strand_id
1 'polypeptide(L)'
;MNIISSFRLESKNLCVLFVLSLSLLFACAPERVQVNLIPQPVSIKQSKGYFKVDSVKAEKEGIESYIHCTIDSALKEIGNEGYLLSVTPERIELSATTSTGIYYGKKTLYQLLTSQGIPCIAIKDYPRFQYRGMHLDVSRHFFSKEEVLKLLDAMSYYKINTFHFHLTDNGGWRIQIDKYPKLTSMGSYRTEKDWLKWWDGDVREFVPENTPGAYGGYYTKEDIRDILQYAAERHINVIPEIEFPAHSDEVFVGYPELCCMGKPYTSGEFCIGNEKTFTFMEDVLSEIIELFPSKYIHVGGDEARKTAWKGCPKCQALMKRMNMKSLDDLQCYIIQKAETFLNSKGRTMIGWDEILKNDLDSSSIVMSYRGQRGAIVAANKGFRAVMTPGEVLYFDWYQAEPRTQPQAMYGFSPIKKMYSFNPVPINAITSAANEELVQSKPISSDTMIYIFPGNAHKIIGVQGSTWSEFIPDEEHLEYMIFPRLLAVAEVAWTSQENRDWQSFKCRVNTHISQLKVRGIRPFTLSDNVELTTRIISDNEEVEVTLDAEKVPVEIHYTTDGSEPCIHSAIYEQPFILKKETVVKAAIFKGIERQGRVLKKHVGLSEEIKNYYEYSD
;
A
#
# COMPACT_ATOMS: atom_id res chain seq x y z
N MET A 1 -34.10 -92.67 22.59
CA MET A 1 -34.53 -91.65 23.57
C MET A 1 -34.30 -90.30 22.91
N ASN A 2 -35.30 -89.73 22.23
CA ASN A 2 -36.28 -88.78 22.79
C ASN A 2 -35.54 -87.57 23.39
N ILE A 3 -35.58 -86.34 22.85
CA ILE A 3 -36.74 -85.58 22.34
C ILE A 3 -36.31 -84.49 21.34
N ILE A 4 -37.21 -84.26 20.38
CA ILE A 4 -37.35 -83.15 19.44
C ILE A 4 -38.24 -82.07 20.07
N SER A 5 -37.89 -80.78 19.96
CA SER A 5 -38.82 -79.64 19.71
C SER A 5 -38.00 -78.34 19.62
N SER A 6 -37.78 -77.70 18.46
CA SER A 6 -38.68 -76.99 17.54
C SER A 6 -39.22 -75.66 18.08
N PHE A 7 -38.71 -74.55 17.55
CA PHE A 7 -39.44 -73.35 17.05
C PHE A 7 -38.37 -72.39 16.46
N ARG A 8 -38.02 -72.45 15.17
CA ARG A 8 -38.65 -71.93 13.94
C ARG A 8 -38.82 -70.40 13.89
N LEU A 9 -38.07 -69.82 12.93
CA LEU A 9 -38.38 -68.70 12.00
C LEU A 9 -38.69 -67.31 12.60
N GLU A 10 -38.15 -66.19 12.11
CA GLU A 10 -37.88 -65.84 10.70
C GLU A 10 -36.55 -65.11 10.44
N SER A 11 -36.02 -65.47 9.28
CA SER A 11 -34.95 -64.88 8.48
C SER A 11 -35.35 -63.57 7.80
N LYS A 12 -34.38 -62.66 7.58
CA LYS A 12 -34.08 -62.10 6.24
C LYS A 12 -32.73 -61.36 6.20
N ASN A 13 -31.81 -61.92 5.38
CA ASN A 13 -30.72 -61.32 4.59
C ASN A 13 -29.54 -60.70 5.36
N LEU A 14 -28.28 -61.16 5.34
CA LEU A 14 -27.40 -61.81 4.34
C LEU A 14 -27.09 -60.97 3.07
N CYS A 15 -25.77 -60.84 2.81
CA CYS A 15 -25.05 -60.07 1.77
C CYS A 15 -24.89 -58.57 2.10
N VAL A 16 -23.69 -58.03 2.31
CA VAL A 16 -22.57 -58.01 1.34
C VAL A 16 -21.20 -58.01 2.05
N LEU A 17 -20.32 -58.86 1.53
CA LEU A 17 -18.87 -58.98 1.74
C LEU A 17 -18.12 -57.82 1.03
N PHE A 18 -16.86 -57.55 1.42
CA PHE A 18 -15.89 -56.62 0.80
C PHE A 18 -16.05 -55.11 1.10
N VAL A 19 -15.23 -54.57 2.01
CA VAL A 19 -14.01 -53.78 1.70
C VAL A 19 -13.17 -53.71 2.99
N LEU A 20 -12.19 -54.61 3.09
CA LEU A 20 -11.12 -54.57 4.08
C LEU A 20 -9.84 -54.24 3.31
N SER A 21 -9.76 -53.02 2.75
CA SER A 21 -8.59 -52.50 2.04
C SER A 21 -8.78 -51.05 1.59
N LEU A 22 -8.83 -50.07 2.50
CA LEU A 22 -8.59 -48.66 2.13
C LEU A 22 -8.10 -47.77 3.28
N SER A 23 -7.46 -48.36 4.30
CA SER A 23 -6.72 -47.66 5.36
C SER A 23 -5.21 -47.56 5.07
N LEU A 24 -4.80 -47.74 3.82
CA LEU A 24 -3.40 -47.65 3.35
C LEU A 24 -3.31 -46.84 2.06
N LEU A 25 -3.86 -45.62 2.05
CA LEU A 25 -3.56 -44.59 1.05
C LEU A 25 -3.65 -43.19 1.68
N PHE A 26 -3.08 -42.98 2.87
CA PHE A 26 -2.27 -41.77 3.03
C PHE A 26 -1.00 -42.05 2.25
N ALA A 27 -1.09 -41.90 0.92
CA ALA A 27 0.09 -41.57 0.17
C ALA A 27 0.70 -40.39 0.91
N CYS A 28 1.91 -40.56 1.44
CA CYS A 28 2.80 -39.45 1.69
C CYS A 28 2.86 -38.65 0.39
N ALA A 29 1.92 -37.71 0.22
CA ALA A 29 2.19 -36.52 -0.52
C ALA A 29 3.48 -36.00 0.13
N PRO A 30 4.59 -35.89 -0.62
CA PRO A 30 5.77 -35.24 -0.06
C PRO A 30 5.28 -33.93 0.54
N GLU A 31 5.65 -33.63 1.79
CA GLU A 31 5.40 -32.32 2.41
C GLU A 31 5.70 -31.26 1.35
N ARG A 32 4.65 -30.67 0.76
CA ARG A 32 4.85 -29.62 -0.23
C ARG A 32 5.45 -28.48 0.56
N VAL A 33 6.69 -28.12 0.23
CA VAL A 33 7.36 -26.97 0.85
C VAL A 33 6.44 -25.77 0.66
N GLN A 34 5.99 -25.18 1.77
CA GLN A 34 5.15 -24.00 1.72
C GLN A 34 6.01 -22.83 1.19
N VAL A 35 5.71 -22.39 -0.03
CA VAL A 35 6.42 -21.29 -0.68
C VAL A 35 5.71 -19.98 -0.32
N ASN A 36 6.33 -19.25 0.60
CA ASN A 36 5.83 -17.97 1.10
C ASN A 36 6.51 -16.83 0.35
N LEU A 37 6.11 -16.61 -0.90
CA LEU A 37 6.59 -15.50 -1.73
C LEU A 37 5.60 -14.34 -1.71
N ILE A 38 6.10 -13.13 -1.49
CA ILE A 38 5.36 -11.88 -1.71
C ILE A 38 6.24 -10.96 -2.56
N PRO A 39 5.77 -10.51 -3.74
CA PRO A 39 4.49 -10.85 -4.36
C PRO A 39 4.43 -12.30 -4.89
N GLN A 40 3.22 -12.83 -5.07
CA GLN A 40 2.98 -14.14 -5.69
C GLN A 40 3.39 -14.13 -7.18
N PRO A 41 4.30 -15.02 -7.60
CA PRO A 41 4.72 -15.13 -8.99
C PRO A 41 3.62 -15.56 -9.95
N VAL A 42 3.79 -15.22 -11.23
CA VAL A 42 2.88 -15.62 -12.33
C VAL A 42 2.74 -17.14 -12.44
N SER A 43 3.83 -17.90 -12.28
CA SER A 43 3.75 -19.36 -12.22
C SER A 43 4.86 -19.97 -11.38
N ILE A 44 4.51 -21.02 -10.63
CA ILE A 44 5.43 -21.78 -9.80
C ILE A 44 5.26 -23.28 -10.12
N LYS A 45 6.37 -23.98 -10.34
CA LYS A 45 6.41 -25.45 -10.41
C LYS A 45 7.43 -25.97 -9.42
N GLN A 46 6.94 -26.53 -8.31
CA GLN A 46 7.80 -27.14 -7.29
C GLN A 46 8.23 -28.55 -7.70
N SER A 47 9.48 -28.87 -7.41
CA SER A 47 10.04 -30.22 -7.52
C SER A 47 10.54 -30.70 -6.16
N LYS A 48 10.78 -32.01 -6.02
CA LYS A 48 11.32 -32.56 -4.77
C LYS A 48 12.77 -32.13 -4.57
N GLY A 49 13.14 -31.87 -3.32
CA GLY A 49 14.52 -31.61 -2.91
C GLY A 49 14.85 -30.14 -2.71
N TYR A 50 16.11 -29.90 -2.36
CA TYR A 50 16.68 -28.59 -2.09
C TYR A 50 18.04 -28.48 -2.75
N PHE A 51 18.35 -27.30 -3.27
CA PHE A 51 19.72 -26.87 -3.50
C PHE A 51 20.38 -26.59 -2.14
N LYS A 52 21.53 -27.22 -1.89
CA LYS A 52 22.27 -27.05 -0.63
C LYS A 52 23.15 -25.82 -0.68
N VAL A 53 22.97 -24.95 0.29
CA VAL A 53 23.79 -23.75 0.49
C VAL A 53 24.82 -24.09 1.58
N ASP A 54 26.10 -23.95 1.26
CA ASP A 54 27.18 -24.03 2.27
C ASP A 54 27.21 -22.69 3.01
N SER A 55 26.98 -22.72 4.32
CA SER A 55 26.89 -21.51 5.14
C SER A 55 28.21 -20.73 5.18
N VAL A 56 29.36 -21.42 5.17
CA VAL A 56 30.68 -20.79 5.20
C VAL A 56 30.96 -20.09 3.88
N LYS A 57 30.63 -20.74 2.76
CA LYS A 57 30.77 -20.12 1.43
C LYS A 57 29.78 -18.96 1.26
N ALA A 58 28.52 -19.13 1.68
CA ALA A 58 27.51 -18.07 1.59
C ALA A 58 27.89 -16.84 2.44
N GLU A 59 28.52 -17.03 3.60
CA GLU A 59 29.02 -15.92 4.43
C GLU A 59 30.20 -15.20 3.77
N LYS A 60 31.12 -15.93 3.13
CA LYS A 60 32.33 -15.36 2.50
C LYS A 60 32.08 -14.73 1.13
N GLU A 61 31.28 -15.37 0.30
CA GLU A 61 31.12 -15.05 -1.13
C GLU A 61 29.70 -14.57 -1.47
N GLY A 62 28.77 -14.62 -0.52
CA GLY A 62 27.36 -14.34 -0.75
C GLY A 62 26.63 -15.48 -1.46
N ILE A 63 25.30 -15.53 -1.31
CA ILE A 63 24.46 -16.51 -2.01
C ILE A 63 24.51 -16.33 -3.53
N GLU A 64 24.88 -15.14 -3.99
CA GLU A 64 24.95 -14.80 -5.41
C GLU A 64 26.02 -15.61 -6.16
N SER A 65 27.05 -16.10 -5.44
CA SER A 65 28.09 -16.98 -6.00
C SER A 65 27.56 -18.32 -6.51
N TYR A 66 26.35 -18.71 -6.13
CA TYR A 66 25.68 -19.93 -6.59
C TYR A 66 24.77 -19.71 -7.81
N ILE A 67 24.53 -18.47 -8.21
CA ILE A 67 23.51 -18.12 -9.20
C ILE A 67 24.17 -17.91 -10.56
N HIS A 68 23.83 -18.77 -11.52
CA HIS A 68 24.17 -18.54 -12.91
C HIS A 68 23.16 -17.57 -13.55
N CYS A 69 23.56 -16.31 -13.71
CA CYS A 69 22.72 -15.27 -14.29
C CYS A 69 22.91 -15.15 -15.81
N THR A 70 21.82 -15.11 -16.58
CA THR A 70 21.84 -14.93 -18.04
C THR A 70 20.97 -13.76 -18.45
N ILE A 71 21.53 -12.81 -19.21
CA ILE A 71 20.73 -11.79 -19.89
C ILE A 71 20.38 -12.31 -21.29
N ASP A 72 19.09 -12.51 -21.54
CA ASP A 72 18.57 -13.00 -22.81
C ASP A 72 17.49 -12.06 -23.36
N SER A 73 17.87 -11.32 -24.41
CA SER A 73 16.97 -10.39 -25.11
C SER A 73 15.84 -11.08 -25.88
N ALA A 74 15.87 -12.40 -26.04
CA ALA A 74 14.81 -13.17 -26.68
C ALA A 74 13.58 -13.34 -25.78
N LEU A 75 13.70 -13.18 -24.45
CA LEU A 75 12.64 -13.36 -23.45
C LEU A 75 11.68 -12.14 -23.39
N LYS A 76 11.23 -11.63 -24.54
CA LYS A 76 10.44 -10.38 -24.61
C LYS A 76 9.09 -10.47 -23.90
N GLU A 77 8.55 -11.67 -23.75
CA GLU A 77 7.22 -11.91 -23.15
C GLU A 77 7.16 -11.66 -21.64
N ILE A 78 8.31 -11.60 -20.96
CA ILE A 78 8.40 -11.28 -19.53
C ILE A 78 8.74 -9.82 -19.26
N GLY A 79 8.87 -9.00 -20.31
CA GLY A 79 9.16 -7.57 -20.20
C GLY A 79 10.53 -7.28 -19.60
N ASN A 80 10.77 -6.02 -19.21
CA ASN A 80 12.08 -5.56 -18.72
C ASN A 80 12.39 -5.97 -17.28
N GLU A 81 11.36 -6.24 -16.48
CA GLU A 81 11.47 -6.50 -15.04
C GLU A 81 11.18 -7.97 -14.69
N GLY A 82 10.80 -8.79 -15.67
CA GLY A 82 10.52 -10.21 -15.46
C GLY A 82 11.76 -11.08 -15.49
N TYR A 83 11.61 -12.30 -14.99
CA TYR A 83 12.67 -13.29 -14.90
C TYR A 83 12.14 -14.73 -14.96
N LEU A 84 13.03 -15.64 -15.32
CA LEU A 84 12.87 -17.08 -15.21
C LEU A 84 13.88 -17.59 -14.18
N LEU A 85 13.40 -18.20 -13.09
CA LEU A 85 14.26 -18.82 -12.06
C LEU A 85 14.10 -20.33 -12.08
N SER A 86 15.19 -21.07 -12.10
CA SER A 86 15.23 -22.53 -11.99
C SER A 86 16.23 -22.94 -10.90
N VAL A 87 15.76 -23.69 -9.92
CA VAL A 87 16.56 -24.26 -8.83
C VAL A 87 16.46 -25.78 -8.93
N THR A 88 17.61 -26.44 -9.15
CA THR A 88 17.77 -27.90 -9.08
C THR A 88 18.68 -28.24 -7.90
N PRO A 89 18.84 -29.53 -7.52
CA PRO A 89 19.80 -29.88 -6.47
C PRO A 89 21.25 -29.49 -6.80
N GLU A 90 21.59 -29.36 -8.08
CA GLU A 90 22.95 -29.14 -8.57
C GLU A 90 23.25 -27.67 -8.92
N ARG A 91 22.25 -26.87 -9.28
CA ARG A 91 22.48 -25.49 -9.76
C ARG A 91 21.27 -24.56 -9.57
N ILE A 92 21.56 -23.26 -9.60
CA ILE A 92 20.58 -22.18 -9.65
C ILE A 92 20.81 -21.40 -10.95
N GLU A 93 19.80 -21.34 -11.80
CA GLU A 93 19.81 -20.60 -13.08
C GLU A 93 18.77 -19.49 -13.02
N LEU A 94 19.19 -18.27 -13.37
CA LEU A 94 18.34 -17.09 -13.36
C LEU A 94 18.51 -16.32 -14.68
N SER A 95 17.45 -16.24 -15.48
CA SER A 95 17.47 -15.55 -16.78
C SER A 95 16.50 -14.38 -16.80
N ALA A 96 16.87 -13.28 -17.43
CA ALA A 96 16.00 -12.12 -17.62
C ALA A 96 16.40 -11.31 -18.87
N THR A 97 15.57 -10.35 -19.27
CA THR A 97 15.88 -9.44 -20.38
C THR A 97 16.82 -8.31 -19.99
N THR A 98 16.83 -7.93 -18.71
CA THR A 98 17.64 -6.82 -18.17
C THR A 98 18.21 -7.16 -16.79
N SER A 99 19.17 -6.36 -16.32
CA SER A 99 19.69 -6.45 -14.95
C SER A 99 18.61 -6.25 -13.88
N THR A 100 17.57 -5.45 -14.14
CA THR A 100 16.44 -5.28 -13.22
C THR A 100 15.67 -6.59 -13.02
N GLY A 101 15.44 -7.36 -14.08
CA GLY A 101 14.81 -8.68 -13.96
C GLY A 101 15.67 -9.67 -13.16
N ILE A 102 16.98 -9.69 -13.40
CA ILE A 102 17.93 -10.47 -12.57
C ILE A 102 17.85 -10.04 -11.11
N TYR A 103 17.83 -8.74 -10.83
CA TYR A 103 17.73 -8.22 -9.48
C TYR A 103 16.47 -8.71 -8.76
N TYR A 104 15.30 -8.61 -9.40
CA TYR A 104 14.05 -9.11 -8.80
C TYR A 104 14.01 -10.63 -8.65
N GLY A 105 14.61 -11.37 -9.58
CA GLY A 105 14.78 -12.82 -9.43
C GLY A 105 15.64 -13.19 -8.22
N LYS A 106 16.71 -12.43 -7.95
CA LYS A 106 17.50 -12.58 -6.72
C LYS A 106 16.67 -12.28 -5.46
N LYS A 107 15.80 -11.26 -5.48
CA LYS A 107 14.88 -10.99 -4.35
C LYS A 107 13.93 -12.15 -4.08
N THR A 108 13.41 -12.80 -5.10
CA THR A 108 12.65 -14.04 -4.96
C THR A 108 13.50 -15.16 -4.37
N LEU A 109 14.74 -15.34 -4.81
CA LEU A 109 15.66 -16.33 -4.25
C LEU A 109 15.92 -16.09 -2.74
N TYR A 110 16.12 -14.84 -2.33
CA TYR A 110 16.28 -14.47 -0.91
C TYR A 110 15.04 -14.78 -0.06
N GLN A 111 13.84 -14.76 -0.64
CA GLN A 111 12.60 -15.17 0.04
C GLN A 111 12.46 -16.71 0.13
N LEU A 112 13.07 -17.46 -0.80
CA LEU A 112 13.06 -18.93 -0.83
C LEU A 112 14.10 -19.57 0.10
N LEU A 113 15.02 -18.80 0.68
CA LEU A 113 16.07 -19.34 1.54
C LEU A 113 15.48 -19.90 2.84
N THR A 114 15.77 -21.17 3.12
CA THR A 114 15.37 -21.85 4.37
C THR A 114 16.58 -22.47 5.06
N SER A 115 16.39 -22.98 6.28
CA SER A 115 17.43 -23.74 6.99
C SER A 115 17.85 -25.04 6.28
N GLN A 116 17.01 -25.58 5.37
CA GLN A 116 17.33 -26.79 4.60
C GLN A 116 18.06 -26.51 3.27
N GLY A 117 18.20 -25.22 2.91
CA GLY A 117 18.64 -24.74 1.61
C GLY A 117 17.51 -24.05 0.85
N ILE A 118 17.63 -24.00 -0.47
CA ILE A 118 16.63 -23.38 -1.37
C ILE A 118 15.81 -24.51 -2.00
N PRO A 119 14.46 -24.49 -1.93
CA PRO A 119 13.64 -25.54 -2.52
C PRO A 119 13.82 -25.61 -4.04
N CYS A 120 13.86 -26.83 -4.58
CA CYS A 120 13.91 -27.05 -6.03
C CYS A 120 12.62 -26.56 -6.68
N ILE A 121 12.72 -25.57 -7.56
CA ILE A 121 11.55 -24.84 -8.07
C ILE A 121 11.86 -24.20 -9.43
N ALA A 122 10.85 -24.12 -10.28
CA ALA A 122 10.87 -23.29 -11.48
C ALA A 122 9.82 -22.18 -11.35
N ILE A 123 10.22 -20.93 -11.62
CA ILE A 123 9.39 -19.73 -11.49
C ILE A 123 9.38 -18.93 -12.79
N LYS A 124 8.16 -18.79 -13.32
CA LYS A 124 7.63 -17.74 -14.22
C LYS A 124 7.32 -16.44 -13.51
N ASP A 125 7.99 -15.30 -13.73
CA ASP A 125 7.51 -14.06 -13.08
C ASP A 125 7.78 -12.75 -13.84
N TYR A 126 6.86 -11.79 -13.67
CA TYR A 126 6.93 -10.43 -14.20
C TYR A 126 5.82 -9.56 -13.55
N PRO A 127 6.02 -8.23 -13.43
CA PRO A 127 5.04 -7.37 -12.76
C PRO A 127 3.79 -7.12 -13.62
N ARG A 128 2.65 -6.96 -12.95
CA ARG A 128 1.40 -6.42 -13.51
C ARG A 128 1.52 -4.95 -13.90
N PHE A 129 2.16 -4.13 -13.06
CA PHE A 129 2.28 -2.68 -13.26
C PHE A 129 3.73 -2.22 -13.29
N GLN A 130 4.02 -1.25 -14.16
CA GLN A 130 5.33 -0.59 -14.24
C GLN A 130 5.60 0.36 -13.08
N TYR A 131 4.55 0.93 -12.49
CA TYR A 131 4.63 1.82 -11.33
C TYR A 131 4.15 1.07 -10.08
N ARG A 132 5.04 0.88 -9.11
CA ARG A 132 4.75 0.21 -7.84
C ARG A 132 5.31 1.10 -6.74
N GLY A 133 4.43 1.92 -6.17
CA GLY A 133 4.81 3.10 -5.40
C GLY A 133 4.73 2.95 -3.89
N MET A 134 5.63 3.66 -3.21
CA MET A 134 5.60 3.98 -1.79
C MET A 134 5.81 5.48 -1.64
N HIS A 135 4.86 6.18 -1.02
CA HIS A 135 4.99 7.60 -0.67
C HIS A 135 5.37 7.78 0.79
N LEU A 136 6.30 8.70 1.06
CA LEU A 136 6.69 9.10 2.41
C LEU A 136 6.68 10.63 2.53
N ASP A 137 5.83 11.12 3.43
CA ASP A 137 5.87 12.48 3.97
C ASP A 137 7.00 12.60 5.00
N VAL A 138 7.97 13.46 4.71
CA VAL A 138 9.02 13.85 5.66
C VAL A 138 8.88 15.29 6.15
N SER A 139 7.82 15.97 5.72
CA SER A 139 7.50 17.34 6.08
C SER A 139 6.85 17.41 7.45
N ARG A 140 5.74 16.70 7.69
CA ARG A 140 5.01 16.83 8.97
C ARG A 140 5.84 16.31 10.14
N HIS A 141 6.54 15.19 9.97
CA HIS A 141 7.65 14.75 10.81
C HIS A 141 8.85 14.36 9.94
N PHE A 142 10.05 14.76 10.37
CA PHE A 142 11.28 14.45 9.65
C PHE A 142 11.80 13.07 10.04
N PHE A 143 12.24 12.29 9.05
CA PHE A 143 12.87 10.99 9.24
C PHE A 143 14.33 11.05 8.79
N SER A 144 15.19 10.27 9.44
CA SER A 144 16.62 10.26 9.11
C SER A 144 16.87 9.67 7.72
N LYS A 145 18.03 10.00 7.15
CA LYS A 145 18.50 9.37 5.92
C LYS A 145 18.59 7.85 6.08
N GLU A 146 19.10 7.40 7.21
CA GLU A 146 19.25 5.99 7.56
C GLU A 146 17.91 5.25 7.52
N GLU A 147 16.84 5.86 8.04
CA GLU A 147 15.50 5.29 7.96
C GLU A 147 14.97 5.25 6.52
N VAL A 148 15.23 6.29 5.72
CA VAL A 148 14.90 6.26 4.28
C VAL A 148 15.64 5.12 3.56
N LEU A 149 16.93 4.91 3.84
CA LEU A 149 17.69 3.79 3.25
C LEU A 149 17.11 2.43 3.67
N LYS A 150 16.73 2.29 4.94
CA LYS A 150 16.08 1.08 5.47
C LYS A 150 14.74 0.80 4.79
N LEU A 151 13.93 1.83 4.54
CA LEU A 151 12.70 1.70 3.77
C LEU A 151 12.97 1.26 2.33
N LEU A 152 13.99 1.83 1.66
CA LEU A 152 14.39 1.43 0.30
C LEU A 152 14.84 -0.04 0.23
N ASP A 153 15.51 -0.55 1.26
CA ASP A 153 15.84 -1.98 1.36
C ASP A 153 14.58 -2.85 1.36
N ALA A 154 13.60 -2.50 2.21
CA ALA A 154 12.33 -3.22 2.31
C ALA A 154 11.51 -3.12 1.01
N MET A 155 11.40 -1.93 0.42
CA MET A 155 10.75 -1.71 -0.87
C MET A 155 11.33 -2.63 -1.94
N SER A 156 12.67 -2.67 -2.05
CA SER A 156 13.35 -3.50 -3.04
C SER A 156 13.12 -5.00 -2.82
N TYR A 157 13.07 -5.44 -1.55
CA TYR A 157 12.83 -6.84 -1.19
C TYR A 157 11.46 -7.34 -1.63
N TYR A 158 10.45 -6.47 -1.56
CA TYR A 158 9.08 -6.72 -2.03
C TYR A 158 8.79 -6.18 -3.43
N LYS A 159 9.84 -5.83 -4.19
CA LYS A 159 9.77 -5.41 -5.60
C LYS A 159 8.96 -4.13 -5.86
N ILE A 160 8.81 -3.26 -4.87
CA ILE A 160 8.36 -1.88 -5.03
C ILE A 160 9.49 -1.08 -5.72
N ASN A 161 9.17 -0.33 -6.77
CA ASN A 161 10.16 0.28 -7.66
C ASN A 161 10.07 1.80 -7.80
N THR A 162 9.11 2.43 -7.11
CA THR A 162 8.99 3.88 -7.10
C THR A 162 8.91 4.38 -5.66
N PHE A 163 9.83 5.27 -5.29
CA PHE A 163 9.77 6.04 -4.05
C PHE A 163 9.27 7.44 -4.37
N HIS A 164 8.07 7.77 -3.90
CA HIS A 164 7.49 9.10 -4.00
C HIS A 164 7.86 9.89 -2.73
N PHE A 165 8.73 10.88 -2.90
CA PHE A 165 9.38 11.55 -1.78
C PHE A 165 8.77 12.93 -1.55
N HIS A 166 7.89 13.04 -0.56
CA HIS A 166 7.19 14.27 -0.22
C HIS A 166 8.04 15.14 0.71
N LEU A 167 8.69 16.14 0.11
CA LEU A 167 9.80 16.88 0.72
C LEU A 167 9.38 18.21 1.36
N THR A 168 8.16 18.69 1.12
CA THR A 168 7.73 20.04 1.49
C THR A 168 6.25 20.07 1.80
N ASP A 169 5.88 20.67 2.94
CA ASP A 169 4.51 21.02 3.31
C ASP A 169 4.61 22.00 4.49
N ASN A 170 3.48 22.49 5.02
CA ASN A 170 3.38 23.37 6.19
C ASN A 170 4.06 22.81 7.46
N GLY A 171 4.46 21.54 7.48
CA GLY A 171 5.23 20.93 8.56
C GLY A 171 6.73 21.25 8.53
N GLY A 172 7.27 21.53 7.34
CA GLY A 172 8.62 22.04 7.13
C GLY A 172 9.20 21.69 5.76
N TRP A 173 10.17 22.48 5.34
CA TRP A 173 10.91 22.29 4.09
C TRP A 173 12.09 21.36 4.31
N ARG A 174 12.24 20.28 3.52
CA ARG A 174 13.18 19.18 3.85
C ARG A 174 14.34 18.98 2.90
N ILE A 175 14.59 19.88 1.95
CA ILE A 175 15.67 19.73 0.98
C ILE A 175 16.47 21.00 0.77
N GLN A 176 17.80 20.92 0.76
CA GLN A 176 18.63 22.09 0.47
C GLN A 176 18.42 22.63 -0.96
N ILE A 177 18.15 23.94 -1.06
CA ILE A 177 18.11 24.72 -2.31
C ILE A 177 19.10 25.87 -2.18
N ASP A 178 20.15 25.89 -3.01
CA ASP A 178 21.28 26.81 -2.85
C ASP A 178 20.87 28.26 -3.12
N LYS A 179 19.97 28.49 -4.10
CA LYS A 179 19.46 29.83 -4.40
C LYS A 179 18.54 30.38 -3.31
N TYR A 180 17.92 29.50 -2.51
CA TYR A 180 16.95 29.86 -1.48
C TYR A 180 17.31 29.27 -0.11
N PRO A 181 18.44 29.67 0.51
CA PRO A 181 18.95 29.05 1.73
C PRO A 181 18.03 29.21 2.95
N LYS A 182 17.11 30.20 2.94
CA LYS A 182 16.16 30.37 4.04
C LYS A 182 15.07 29.29 4.06
N LEU A 183 14.88 28.54 2.97
CA LEU A 183 13.96 27.41 2.98
C LEU A 183 14.37 26.40 4.04
N THR A 184 15.66 26.11 4.16
CA THR A 184 16.15 25.21 5.21
C THR A 184 16.48 25.94 6.52
N SER A 185 17.17 27.08 6.44
CA SER A 185 17.63 27.76 7.64
C SER A 185 16.51 28.35 8.50
N MET A 186 15.30 28.54 7.93
CA MET A 186 14.11 29.06 8.63
C MET A 186 12.91 28.12 8.51
N GLY A 187 12.72 27.42 7.38
CA GLY A 187 11.53 26.60 7.12
C GLY A 187 11.64 25.14 7.58
N SER A 188 12.78 24.69 8.08
CA SER A 188 12.97 23.28 8.49
C SER A 188 12.80 23.01 9.99
N TYR A 189 12.72 24.03 10.83
CA TYR A 189 12.73 23.85 12.30
C TYR A 189 11.58 24.61 12.95
N ARG A 190 10.96 23.98 13.95
CA ARG A 190 9.78 24.50 14.65
C ARG A 190 9.86 24.30 16.16
N THR A 191 9.05 25.07 16.89
CA THR A 191 9.02 25.07 18.37
C THR A 191 8.34 23.86 18.99
N GLU A 192 7.42 23.22 18.26
CA GLU A 192 6.59 22.13 18.75
C GLU A 192 6.66 20.92 17.81
N LYS A 193 6.96 19.74 18.37
CA LYS A 193 7.02 18.49 17.63
C LYS A 193 5.62 17.94 17.40
N ASP A 194 4.78 17.94 18.44
CA ASP A 194 3.43 17.39 18.44
C ASP A 194 2.54 18.12 17.43
N TRP A 195 2.01 17.38 16.45
CA TRP A 195 1.25 17.98 15.35
C TRP A 195 -0.08 18.61 15.80
N LEU A 196 -0.78 18.02 16.78
CA LEU A 196 -2.03 18.61 17.28
C LEU A 196 -1.75 19.93 17.96
N LYS A 197 -0.72 19.99 18.80
CA LYS A 197 -0.35 21.25 19.44
C LYS A 197 0.10 22.27 18.41
N TRP A 198 0.97 21.86 17.48
CA TRP A 198 1.47 22.70 16.39
C TRP A 198 0.34 23.33 15.56
N TRP A 199 -0.55 22.48 15.03
CA TRP A 199 -1.54 22.85 14.05
C TRP A 199 -2.86 23.32 14.69
N ASP A 200 -3.47 22.47 15.52
CA ASP A 200 -4.78 22.74 16.14
C ASP A 200 -4.67 23.69 17.33
N GLY A 201 -3.52 23.70 18.02
CA GLY A 201 -3.20 24.66 19.07
C GLY A 201 -2.78 26.05 18.56
N ASP A 202 -2.67 26.24 17.24
CA ASP A 202 -2.26 27.47 16.56
C ASP A 202 -0.91 28.05 17.04
N VAL A 203 0.05 27.18 17.36
CA VAL A 203 1.42 27.54 17.79
C VAL A 203 2.44 27.42 16.65
N ARG A 204 2.00 27.66 15.40
CA ARG A 204 2.72 27.46 14.13
C ARG A 204 3.97 28.35 13.95
N GLU A 205 4.89 28.35 14.90
CA GLU A 205 6.10 29.16 14.94
C GLU A 205 7.33 28.36 14.45
N PHE A 206 7.83 28.74 13.28
CA PHE A 206 9.11 28.25 12.77
C PHE A 206 10.25 29.06 13.39
N VAL A 207 11.40 28.43 13.59
CA VAL A 207 12.57 29.03 14.24
C VAL A 207 13.84 28.77 13.44
N PRO A 208 14.88 29.63 13.57
CA PRO A 208 16.15 29.41 12.87
C PRO A 208 16.79 28.06 13.19
N GLU A 209 17.45 27.47 12.19
CA GLU A 209 18.40 26.37 12.35
C GLU A 209 19.42 26.76 13.43
N ASN A 210 19.63 25.89 14.41
CA ASN A 210 20.42 26.10 15.65
C ASN A 210 19.70 26.75 16.84
N THR A 211 18.39 27.03 16.76
CA THR A 211 17.63 27.44 17.96
C THR A 211 17.62 26.29 18.98
N PRO A 212 18.05 26.51 20.25
CA PRO A 212 18.09 25.45 21.25
C PRO A 212 16.71 24.82 21.49
N GLY A 213 16.62 23.50 21.40
CA GLY A 213 15.36 22.76 21.58
C GLY A 213 14.42 22.76 20.38
N ALA A 214 14.82 23.33 19.24
CA ALA A 214 14.01 23.26 18.03
C ALA A 214 13.89 21.83 17.49
N TYR A 215 12.70 21.49 17.00
CA TYR A 215 12.41 20.23 16.35
C TYR A 215 12.43 20.40 14.83
N GLY A 216 13.12 19.52 14.10
CA GLY A 216 13.18 19.61 12.65
C GLY A 216 14.36 18.88 12.04
N GLY A 217 14.66 19.22 10.79
CA GLY A 217 15.71 18.63 9.98
C GLY A 217 15.43 18.80 8.49
N TYR A 218 16.48 18.62 7.67
CA TYR A 218 16.40 18.58 6.22
C TYR A 218 17.55 17.75 5.66
N TYR A 219 17.42 17.33 4.41
CA TYR A 219 18.45 16.65 3.65
C TYR A 219 19.33 17.67 2.92
N THR A 220 20.64 17.56 3.10
CA THR A 220 21.59 18.27 2.24
C THR A 220 21.52 17.71 0.81
N LYS A 221 22.08 18.44 -0.17
CA LYS A 221 22.19 17.89 -1.53
C LYS A 221 23.00 16.58 -1.56
N GLU A 222 23.95 16.41 -0.65
CA GLU A 222 24.75 15.18 -0.54
C GLU A 222 23.93 14.02 0.02
N ASP A 223 23.10 14.27 1.03
CA ASP A 223 22.17 13.25 1.55
C ASP A 223 21.23 12.75 0.46
N ILE A 224 20.71 13.67 -0.36
CA ILE A 224 19.87 13.32 -1.50
C ILE A 224 20.65 12.51 -2.53
N ARG A 225 21.89 12.87 -2.88
CA ARG A 225 22.72 12.07 -3.81
C ARG A 225 22.92 10.65 -3.32
N ASP A 226 23.21 10.49 -2.02
CA ASP A 226 23.39 9.17 -1.41
C ASP A 226 22.09 8.36 -1.44
N ILE A 227 20.94 8.97 -1.11
CA ILE A 227 19.62 8.32 -1.21
C ILE A 227 19.34 7.88 -2.65
N LEU A 228 19.61 8.76 -3.62
CA LEU A 228 19.39 8.49 -5.04
C LEU A 228 20.29 7.36 -5.56
N GLN A 229 21.56 7.35 -5.18
CA GLN A 229 22.48 6.27 -5.52
C GLN A 229 22.01 4.95 -4.90
N TYR A 230 21.68 4.96 -3.62
CA TYR A 230 21.24 3.76 -2.89
C TYR A 230 19.93 3.18 -3.48
N ALA A 231 19.01 4.04 -3.89
CA ALA A 231 17.78 3.66 -4.59
C ALA A 231 18.07 3.10 -5.99
N ALA A 232 18.98 3.70 -6.75
CA ALA A 232 19.34 3.25 -8.09
C ALA A 232 19.95 1.84 -8.09
N GLU A 233 20.85 1.55 -7.13
CA GLU A 233 21.40 0.21 -6.89
C GLU A 233 20.33 -0.85 -6.57
N ARG A 234 19.15 -0.38 -6.14
CA ARG A 234 17.97 -1.20 -5.81
C ARG A 234 16.90 -1.21 -6.89
N HIS A 235 17.18 -0.61 -8.04
CA HIS A 235 16.24 -0.43 -9.14
C HIS A 235 14.96 0.30 -8.71
N ILE A 236 15.11 1.32 -7.85
CA ILE A 236 14.03 2.19 -7.38
C ILE A 236 14.18 3.58 -8.01
N ASN A 237 13.14 4.06 -8.67
CA ASN A 237 13.04 5.44 -9.15
C ASN A 237 12.54 6.35 -8.02
N VAL A 238 13.28 7.42 -7.72
CA VAL A 238 12.87 8.41 -6.70
C VAL A 238 12.23 9.61 -7.39
N ILE A 239 10.94 9.84 -7.11
CA ILE A 239 10.16 10.96 -7.62
C ILE A 239 10.08 12.01 -6.51
N PRO A 240 10.73 13.18 -6.66
CA PRO A 240 10.55 14.26 -5.70
C PRO A 240 9.18 14.91 -5.86
N GLU A 241 8.58 15.28 -4.75
CA GLU A 241 7.42 16.18 -4.70
C GLU A 241 7.80 17.50 -4.03
N ILE A 242 7.52 18.59 -4.74
CA ILE A 242 7.57 19.96 -4.22
C ILE A 242 6.17 20.56 -4.37
N GLU A 243 5.58 20.98 -3.27
CA GLU A 243 4.18 21.42 -3.21
C GLU A 243 3.95 22.77 -3.90
N PHE A 244 2.99 22.80 -4.83
CA PHE A 244 2.44 24.01 -5.41
C PHE A 244 0.94 23.82 -5.71
N PRO A 245 0.07 24.83 -5.49
CA PRO A 245 0.37 26.16 -4.98
C PRO A 245 0.08 26.34 -3.50
N ALA A 246 -0.37 25.29 -2.80
CA ALA A 246 -0.74 25.34 -1.40
C ALA A 246 0.35 24.66 -0.55
N HIS A 247 0.05 24.49 0.74
CA HIS A 247 0.94 23.78 1.67
C HIS A 247 2.34 24.41 1.82
N SER A 248 2.41 25.74 1.95
CA SER A 248 3.68 26.47 1.83
C SER A 248 4.00 27.45 2.98
N ASP A 249 3.41 27.31 4.17
CA ASP A 249 3.76 28.17 5.31
C ASP A 249 5.28 28.18 5.62
N GLU A 250 5.94 27.04 5.45
CA GLU A 250 7.39 26.83 5.59
C GLU A 250 8.23 27.60 4.57
N VAL A 251 7.66 27.95 3.40
CA VAL A 251 8.32 28.82 2.41
C VAL A 251 8.21 30.27 2.85
N PHE A 252 7.03 30.67 3.34
CA PHE A 252 6.71 32.08 3.61
C PHE A 252 7.43 32.64 4.84
N VAL A 253 7.92 31.80 5.75
CA VAL A 253 8.77 32.26 6.85
C VAL A 253 10.13 32.78 6.37
N GLY A 254 10.67 32.20 5.29
CA GLY A 254 11.90 32.68 4.67
C GLY A 254 11.67 33.78 3.63
N TYR A 255 10.56 33.66 2.87
CA TYR A 255 10.24 34.47 1.69
C TYR A 255 8.78 34.93 1.71
N PRO A 256 8.40 35.80 2.67
CA PRO A 256 7.01 36.18 2.89
C PRO A 256 6.40 36.94 1.71
N GLU A 257 7.21 37.56 0.85
CA GLU A 257 6.74 38.24 -0.35
C GLU A 257 6.05 37.31 -1.36
N LEU A 258 6.21 35.99 -1.21
CA LEU A 258 5.62 34.98 -2.10
C LEU A 258 4.16 34.68 -1.76
N CYS A 259 3.66 35.01 -0.56
CA CYS A 259 2.23 34.90 -0.23
C CYS A 259 1.47 36.21 -0.51
N CYS A 260 0.14 36.16 -0.55
CA CYS A 260 -0.69 37.30 -0.94
C CYS A 260 -0.55 38.53 -0.04
N MET A 261 -0.32 38.31 1.26
CA MET A 261 -0.25 39.37 2.26
C MET A 261 1.17 39.88 2.50
N GLY A 262 2.20 39.24 1.95
CA GLY A 262 3.59 39.60 2.23
C GLY A 262 4.01 39.29 3.68
N LYS A 263 3.31 38.37 4.36
CA LYS A 263 3.49 38.02 5.78
C LYS A 263 3.26 36.50 5.95
N PRO A 264 4.11 35.78 6.70
CA PRO A 264 3.90 34.35 6.95
C PRO A 264 2.62 34.11 7.77
N TYR A 265 2.12 32.87 7.75
CA TYR A 265 0.96 32.41 8.54
C TYR A 265 -0.38 33.06 8.23
N THR A 266 -0.47 33.84 7.15
CA THR A 266 -1.74 34.44 6.70
C THR A 266 -2.51 33.57 5.73
N SER A 267 -1.80 32.70 5.01
CA SER A 267 -2.32 31.82 3.96
C SER A 267 -1.27 30.79 3.62
N GLY A 268 -1.67 29.53 3.41
CA GLY A 268 -0.77 28.46 2.97
C GLY A 268 -0.53 28.44 1.46
N GLU A 269 -1.10 29.40 0.70
CA GLU A 269 -0.98 29.43 -0.76
C GLU A 269 -0.09 30.55 -1.30
N PHE A 270 0.67 30.21 -2.35
CA PHE A 270 1.45 31.16 -3.13
C PHE A 270 0.54 32.25 -3.76
N CYS A 271 1.09 33.46 -3.88
CA CYS A 271 0.43 34.56 -4.57
C CYS A 271 0.59 34.41 -6.08
N ILE A 272 -0.43 33.86 -6.74
CA ILE A 272 -0.39 33.57 -8.19
C ILE A 272 -0.29 34.85 -9.03
N GLY A 273 -0.81 35.98 -8.53
CA GLY A 273 -0.65 37.27 -9.19
C GLY A 273 0.73 37.92 -9.06
N ASN A 274 1.66 37.31 -8.32
CA ASN A 274 3.01 37.81 -8.13
C ASN A 274 3.98 37.06 -9.05
N GLU A 275 4.60 37.75 -10.01
CA GLU A 275 5.53 37.13 -10.97
C GLU A 275 6.72 36.44 -10.26
N LYS A 276 7.12 36.93 -9.08
CA LYS A 276 8.18 36.28 -8.27
C LYS A 276 7.85 34.85 -7.86
N THR A 277 6.57 34.49 -7.76
CA THR A 277 6.12 33.11 -7.48
C THR A 277 6.59 32.16 -8.57
N PHE A 278 6.47 32.57 -9.84
CA PHE A 278 6.89 31.72 -10.96
C PHE A 278 8.40 31.65 -11.08
N THR A 279 9.12 32.77 -10.84
CA THR A 279 10.58 32.74 -10.76
C THR A 279 11.06 31.80 -9.65
N PHE A 280 10.47 31.88 -8.46
CA PHE A 280 10.77 30.97 -7.36
C PHE A 280 10.52 29.50 -7.75
N MET A 281 9.34 29.19 -8.29
CA MET A 281 8.98 27.84 -8.72
C MET A 281 9.95 27.30 -9.77
N GLU A 282 10.25 28.06 -10.83
CA GLU A 282 11.17 27.64 -11.89
C GLU A 282 12.60 27.44 -11.38
N ASP A 283 13.06 28.31 -10.47
CA ASP A 283 14.39 28.20 -9.87
C ASP A 283 14.51 26.96 -8.97
N VAL A 284 13.54 26.74 -8.08
CA VAL A 284 13.50 25.55 -7.21
C VAL A 284 13.42 24.29 -8.06
N LEU A 285 12.48 24.23 -9.01
CA LEU A 285 12.35 23.08 -9.90
C LEU A 285 13.62 22.89 -10.74
N SER A 286 14.35 23.94 -11.11
CA SER A 286 15.65 23.82 -11.81
C SER A 286 16.69 23.07 -10.98
N GLU A 287 16.83 23.40 -9.69
CA GLU A 287 17.76 22.69 -8.81
C GLU A 287 17.30 21.24 -8.55
N ILE A 288 15.99 21.02 -8.44
CA ILE A 288 15.41 19.67 -8.28
C ILE A 288 15.68 18.80 -9.52
N ILE A 289 15.45 19.29 -10.74
CA ILE A 289 15.67 18.48 -11.95
C ILE A 289 17.15 18.23 -12.25
N GLU A 290 18.05 19.05 -11.71
CA GLU A 290 19.50 18.84 -11.77
C GLU A 290 19.92 17.72 -10.81
N LEU A 291 19.31 17.69 -9.62
CA LEU A 291 19.64 16.73 -8.58
C LEU A 291 18.97 15.36 -8.80
N PHE A 292 17.70 15.32 -9.20
CA PHE A 292 16.92 14.09 -9.34
C PHE A 292 16.96 13.57 -10.80
N PRO A 293 17.44 12.34 -11.04
CA PRO A 293 17.50 11.77 -12.38
C PRO A 293 16.13 11.36 -12.92
N SER A 294 15.11 11.19 -12.06
CA SER A 294 13.77 10.76 -12.44
C SER A 294 13.19 11.60 -13.58
N LYS A 295 12.60 10.92 -14.57
CA LYS A 295 11.82 11.60 -15.63
C LYS A 295 10.60 12.32 -15.05
N TYR A 296 10.09 11.84 -13.93
CA TYR A 296 8.87 12.32 -13.29
C TYR A 296 9.20 13.25 -12.12
N ILE A 297 8.48 14.36 -12.04
CA ILE A 297 8.50 15.31 -10.92
C ILE A 297 7.05 15.51 -10.46
N HIS A 298 6.78 15.33 -9.18
CA HIS A 298 5.46 15.61 -8.61
C HIS A 298 5.42 17.07 -8.14
N VAL A 299 4.32 17.76 -8.43
CA VAL A 299 4.16 19.20 -8.09
C VAL A 299 3.04 19.45 -7.07
N GLY A 300 2.53 18.37 -6.47
CA GLY A 300 1.37 18.40 -5.58
C GLY A 300 0.10 18.79 -6.34
N GLY A 301 -0.47 19.93 -5.95
CA GLY A 301 -1.65 20.53 -6.59
C GLY A 301 -2.93 20.34 -5.81
N ASP A 302 -2.87 19.80 -4.60
CA ASP A 302 -3.99 19.50 -3.73
C ASP A 302 -4.39 20.69 -2.84
N GLU A 303 -5.61 20.56 -2.28
CA GLU A 303 -6.21 21.35 -1.19
C GLU A 303 -6.05 22.88 -1.16
N ALA A 304 -5.75 23.53 -2.29
CA ALA A 304 -5.71 24.98 -2.36
C ALA A 304 -7.08 25.60 -2.02
N ARG A 305 -7.16 26.28 -0.85
CA ARG A 305 -8.39 26.87 -0.29
C ARG A 305 -8.79 28.16 -1.02
N LYS A 306 -7.80 28.87 -1.60
CA LYS A 306 -7.96 30.06 -2.46
C LYS A 306 -8.54 31.27 -1.73
N THR A 307 -8.59 31.24 -0.41
CA THR A 307 -9.23 32.27 0.42
C THR A 307 -8.51 33.61 0.27
N ALA A 308 -7.17 33.60 0.31
CA ALA A 308 -6.36 34.82 0.18
C ALA A 308 -6.44 35.45 -1.22
N TRP A 309 -6.66 34.64 -2.27
CA TRP A 309 -6.71 35.12 -3.65
C TRP A 309 -7.93 36.01 -3.94
N LYS A 310 -9.03 35.82 -3.20
CA LYS A 310 -10.27 36.64 -3.31
C LYS A 310 -9.98 38.13 -3.11
N GLY A 311 -9.21 38.47 -2.08
CA GLY A 311 -8.91 39.85 -1.70
C GLY A 311 -7.58 40.37 -2.25
N CYS A 312 -6.72 39.52 -2.82
CA CYS A 312 -5.38 39.92 -3.25
C CYS A 312 -5.41 40.78 -4.52
N PRO A 313 -4.97 42.06 -4.49
CA PRO A 313 -5.00 42.93 -5.67
C PRO A 313 -4.19 42.40 -6.84
N LYS A 314 -3.07 41.71 -6.56
CA LYS A 314 -2.23 41.09 -7.59
C LYS A 314 -2.96 39.93 -8.29
N CYS A 315 -3.57 39.03 -7.54
CA CYS A 315 -4.34 37.91 -8.11
C CYS A 315 -5.54 38.42 -8.91
N GLN A 316 -6.27 39.41 -8.37
CA GLN A 316 -7.40 40.02 -9.08
C GLN A 316 -6.97 40.73 -10.37
N ALA A 317 -5.81 41.38 -10.38
CA ALA A 317 -5.24 41.99 -11.58
C ALA A 317 -4.85 40.94 -12.64
N LEU A 318 -4.23 39.83 -12.23
CA LEU A 318 -3.92 38.70 -13.12
C LEU A 318 -5.20 38.11 -13.73
N MET A 319 -6.22 37.86 -12.91
CA MET A 319 -7.50 37.32 -13.38
C MET A 319 -8.13 38.21 -14.46
N LYS A 320 -8.14 39.53 -14.25
CA LYS A 320 -8.62 40.50 -15.25
C LYS A 320 -7.79 40.46 -16.53
N ARG A 321 -6.47 40.45 -16.42
CA ARG A 321 -5.53 40.42 -17.56
C ARG A 321 -5.69 39.15 -18.41
N MET A 322 -5.93 38.02 -17.76
CA MET A 322 -6.04 36.70 -18.39
C MET A 322 -7.49 36.29 -18.69
N ASN A 323 -8.47 37.16 -18.43
CA ASN A 323 -9.91 36.88 -18.60
C ASN A 323 -10.39 35.62 -17.85
N MET A 324 -9.81 35.34 -16.68
CA MET A 324 -10.18 34.22 -15.82
C MET A 324 -11.58 34.42 -15.23
N LYS A 325 -12.36 33.33 -15.13
CA LYS A 325 -13.75 33.31 -14.67
C LYS A 325 -13.88 32.92 -13.21
N SER A 326 -12.89 32.19 -12.68
CA SER A 326 -12.93 31.65 -11.33
C SER A 326 -11.56 31.67 -10.65
N LEU A 327 -11.55 31.48 -9.34
CA LEU A 327 -10.30 31.29 -8.59
C LEU A 327 -9.65 29.94 -8.90
N ASP A 328 -10.44 28.93 -9.34
CA ASP A 328 -9.87 27.66 -9.81
C ASP A 328 -8.95 27.90 -11.01
N ASP A 329 -9.25 28.90 -11.87
CA ASP A 329 -8.39 29.25 -13.01
C ASP A 329 -6.99 29.73 -12.57
N LEU A 330 -6.85 30.31 -11.36
CA LEU A 330 -5.55 30.69 -10.81
C LEU A 330 -4.73 29.45 -10.40
N GLN A 331 -5.36 28.45 -9.78
CA GLN A 331 -4.71 27.18 -9.49
C GLN A 331 -4.33 26.47 -10.80
N CYS A 332 -5.26 26.42 -11.77
CA CYS A 332 -4.97 25.87 -13.07
C CYS A 332 -3.78 26.58 -13.74
N TYR A 333 -3.70 27.91 -13.62
CA TYR A 333 -2.64 28.71 -14.23
C TYR A 333 -1.24 28.32 -13.74
N ILE A 334 -1.04 28.20 -12.41
CA ILE A 334 0.27 27.82 -11.88
C ILE A 334 0.63 26.36 -12.17
N ILE A 335 -0.33 25.44 -12.10
CA ILE A 335 -0.10 24.03 -12.49
C ILE A 335 0.30 23.94 -13.98
N GLN A 336 -0.35 24.70 -14.86
CA GLN A 336 0.01 24.72 -16.28
C GLN A 336 1.40 25.35 -16.51
N LYS A 337 1.79 26.35 -15.71
CA LYS A 337 3.15 26.92 -15.75
C LYS A 337 4.21 25.90 -15.31
N ALA A 338 3.96 25.15 -14.25
CA ALA A 338 4.83 24.06 -13.79
C ALA A 338 4.97 22.98 -14.87
N GLU A 339 3.86 22.52 -15.47
CA GLU A 339 3.87 21.56 -16.57
C GLU A 339 4.71 22.06 -17.76
N THR A 340 4.45 23.29 -18.21
CA THR A 340 5.16 23.90 -19.35
C THR A 340 6.66 23.96 -19.08
N PHE A 341 7.04 24.39 -17.87
CA PHE A 341 8.43 24.46 -17.46
C PHE A 341 9.09 23.07 -17.46
N LEU A 342 8.48 22.09 -16.79
CA LEU A 342 9.01 20.71 -16.72
C LEU A 342 9.13 20.07 -18.11
N ASN A 343 8.12 20.23 -18.97
CA ASN A 343 8.15 19.73 -20.34
C ASN A 343 9.29 20.37 -21.16
N SER A 344 9.54 21.68 -20.97
CA SER A 344 10.67 22.37 -21.63
C SER A 344 12.04 21.82 -21.22
N LYS A 345 12.12 21.11 -20.09
CA LYS A 345 13.31 20.45 -19.57
C LYS A 345 13.31 18.94 -19.78
N GLY A 346 12.37 18.41 -20.58
CA GLY A 346 12.25 16.98 -20.88
C GLY A 346 11.76 16.14 -19.70
N ARG A 347 11.15 16.77 -18.69
CA ARG A 347 10.54 16.10 -17.53
C ARG A 347 9.03 15.99 -17.73
N THR A 348 8.40 15.04 -17.05
CA THR A 348 6.95 14.82 -17.08
C THR A 348 6.37 15.08 -15.70
N MET A 349 5.31 15.87 -15.64
CA MET A 349 4.65 16.24 -14.39
C MET A 349 3.76 15.09 -13.86
N ILE A 350 3.74 14.93 -12.55
CA ILE A 350 2.70 14.22 -11.80
C ILE A 350 2.02 15.23 -10.87
N GLY A 351 0.71 15.08 -10.64
CA GLY A 351 0.01 15.83 -9.60
C GLY A 351 -1.20 15.08 -9.06
N TRP A 352 -1.68 15.52 -7.90
CA TRP A 352 -2.89 15.01 -7.26
C TRP A 352 -4.13 15.28 -8.13
N ASP A 353 -5.21 14.52 -7.93
CA ASP A 353 -6.34 14.48 -8.87
C ASP A 353 -7.08 15.81 -9.10
N GLU A 354 -6.85 16.82 -8.28
CA GLU A 354 -7.18 18.23 -8.52
C GLU A 354 -6.72 18.72 -9.89
N ILE A 355 -5.56 18.27 -10.39
CA ILE A 355 -5.04 18.71 -11.69
C ILE A 355 -5.96 18.36 -12.86
N LEU A 356 -6.95 17.48 -12.67
CA LEU A 356 -7.97 17.16 -13.69
C LEU A 356 -8.90 18.34 -14.04
N LYS A 357 -8.86 19.42 -13.25
CA LYS A 357 -9.53 20.68 -13.57
C LYS A 357 -8.83 21.44 -14.70
N ASN A 358 -7.56 21.16 -14.94
CA ASN A 358 -6.78 21.76 -16.01
C ASN A 358 -7.04 21.06 -17.36
N ASP A 359 -6.70 21.76 -18.43
CA ASP A 359 -6.50 21.18 -19.77
C ASP A 359 -4.97 21.01 -19.98
N LEU A 360 -4.44 19.90 -19.48
CA LEU A 360 -3.00 19.58 -19.48
C LEU A 360 -2.63 18.68 -20.66
N ASP A 361 -1.33 18.62 -20.97
CA ASP A 361 -0.81 17.65 -21.90
C ASP A 361 -1.04 16.22 -21.38
N SER A 362 -1.52 15.33 -22.25
CA SER A 362 -1.84 13.94 -21.87
C SER A 362 -0.64 13.11 -21.36
N SER A 363 0.59 13.62 -21.52
CA SER A 363 1.80 13.02 -20.94
C SER A 363 1.85 13.16 -19.41
N SER A 364 1.24 14.20 -18.84
CA SER A 364 1.08 14.39 -17.39
C SER A 364 0.36 13.20 -16.76
N ILE A 365 0.72 12.89 -15.52
CA ILE A 365 0.18 11.74 -14.78
C ILE A 365 -0.69 12.24 -13.64
N VAL A 366 -1.87 11.65 -13.49
CA VAL A 366 -2.81 11.97 -12.41
C VAL A 366 -2.68 10.96 -11.29
N MET A 367 -2.54 11.41 -10.06
CA MET A 367 -2.53 10.56 -8.86
C MET A 367 -3.84 10.72 -8.09
N SER A 368 -4.65 9.66 -8.02
CA SER A 368 -6.00 9.69 -7.43
C SER A 368 -5.98 9.29 -5.97
N TYR A 369 -6.15 10.26 -5.07
CA TYR A 369 -6.19 10.03 -3.62
C TYR A 369 -7.59 10.16 -3.03
N ARG A 370 -8.52 10.88 -3.68
CA ARG A 370 -9.90 11.05 -3.19
C ARG A 370 -10.81 9.94 -3.73
N GLY A 371 -10.55 8.71 -3.29
CA GLY A 371 -11.14 7.51 -3.87
C GLY A 371 -10.66 7.21 -5.30
N GLN A 372 -11.41 6.37 -6.01
CA GLN A 372 -11.04 5.87 -7.35
C GLN A 372 -11.47 6.80 -8.51
N ARG A 373 -12.38 7.74 -8.25
CA ARG A 373 -13.04 8.54 -9.30
C ARG A 373 -12.04 9.35 -10.13
N GLY A 374 -11.05 9.97 -9.50
CA GLY A 374 -10.03 10.77 -10.17
C GLY A 374 -9.31 9.97 -11.26
N ALA A 375 -8.78 8.80 -10.90
CA ALA A 375 -8.09 7.93 -11.85
C ALA A 375 -9.01 7.37 -12.94
N ILE A 376 -10.28 7.07 -12.65
CA ILE A 376 -11.26 6.64 -13.67
C ILE A 376 -11.46 7.76 -14.71
N VAL A 377 -11.68 8.99 -14.25
CA VAL A 377 -11.85 10.15 -15.13
C VAL A 377 -10.58 10.42 -15.92
N ALA A 378 -9.41 10.38 -15.27
CA ALA A 378 -8.11 10.56 -15.91
C ALA A 378 -7.88 9.56 -17.05
N ALA A 379 -8.05 8.27 -16.76
CA ALA A 379 -7.88 7.20 -17.74
C ALA A 379 -8.81 7.36 -18.94
N ASN A 380 -10.08 7.69 -18.69
CA ASN A 380 -11.07 7.89 -19.75
C ASN A 380 -10.87 9.18 -20.56
N LYS A 381 -10.17 10.18 -20.00
CA LYS A 381 -9.69 11.37 -20.72
C LYS A 381 -8.35 11.14 -21.45
N GLY A 382 -7.74 9.96 -21.31
CA GLY A 382 -6.50 9.58 -22.00
C GLY A 382 -5.20 9.84 -21.22
N PHE A 383 -5.28 10.38 -20.00
CA PHE A 383 -4.14 10.54 -19.10
C PHE A 383 -3.70 9.19 -18.55
N ARG A 384 -2.42 9.07 -18.21
CA ARG A 384 -1.95 7.97 -17.34
C ARG A 384 -2.32 8.30 -15.90
N ALA A 385 -2.66 7.29 -15.11
CA ALA A 385 -3.03 7.48 -13.71
C ALA A 385 -2.43 6.43 -12.76
N VAL A 386 -2.17 6.87 -11.53
CA VAL A 386 -1.78 6.04 -10.39
C VAL A 386 -2.92 6.05 -9.37
N MET A 387 -3.30 4.87 -8.89
CA MET A 387 -4.29 4.72 -7.83
C MET A 387 -3.62 4.81 -6.45
N THR A 388 -4.10 5.72 -5.61
CA THR A 388 -3.71 5.81 -4.19
C THR A 388 -4.87 6.30 -3.30
N PRO A 389 -6.10 5.79 -3.48
CA PRO A 389 -7.27 6.26 -2.72
C PRO A 389 -7.01 6.21 -1.22
N GLY A 390 -7.11 7.34 -0.54
CA GLY A 390 -6.71 7.48 0.86
C GLY A 390 -7.48 6.56 1.79
N GLU A 391 -8.76 6.34 1.49
CA GLU A 391 -9.62 5.46 2.25
C GLU A 391 -9.19 4.00 2.27
N VAL A 392 -8.29 3.63 1.35
CA VAL A 392 -7.86 2.26 1.13
C VAL A 392 -6.34 2.13 1.20
N LEU A 393 -5.56 2.97 0.55
CA LEU A 393 -4.10 2.79 0.39
C LEU A 393 -3.25 3.74 1.26
N TYR A 394 -3.83 4.45 2.23
CA TYR A 394 -3.05 5.24 3.18
C TYR A 394 -2.62 4.42 4.40
N PHE A 395 -1.35 4.57 4.76
CA PHE A 395 -0.72 3.91 5.89
C PHE A 395 -0.81 4.75 7.17
N ASP A 396 -1.12 6.04 7.10
CA ASP A 396 -1.31 6.90 8.29
C ASP A 396 -2.66 6.69 8.98
N TRP A 397 -3.56 5.88 8.39
CA TRP A 397 -4.84 5.48 8.95
C TRP A 397 -4.70 4.26 9.87
N TYR A 398 -5.61 4.12 10.85
CA TYR A 398 -5.65 2.97 11.74
C TYR A 398 -5.72 1.65 10.95
N GLN A 399 -4.99 0.64 11.41
CA GLN A 399 -4.98 -0.72 10.84
C GLN A 399 -5.61 -1.78 11.75
N ALA A 400 -6.02 -1.39 12.95
CA ALA A 400 -6.81 -2.19 13.89
C ALA A 400 -7.67 -1.25 14.76
N GLU A 401 -8.40 -1.80 15.74
CA GLU A 401 -9.30 -1.06 16.64
C GLU A 401 -8.60 0.14 17.31
N PRO A 402 -8.97 1.39 16.97
CA PRO A 402 -8.27 2.61 17.40
C PRO A 402 -8.00 2.70 18.90
N ARG A 403 -8.94 2.26 19.73
CA ARG A 403 -8.82 2.29 21.20
C ARG A 403 -7.65 1.44 21.75
N THR A 404 -7.08 0.60 20.91
CA THR A 404 -5.96 -0.31 21.24
C THR A 404 -4.68 0.03 20.49
N GLN A 405 -4.71 1.02 19.60
CA GLN A 405 -3.60 1.34 18.71
C GLN A 405 -2.91 2.65 19.12
N PRO A 406 -1.65 2.85 18.72
CA PRO A 406 -1.04 4.18 18.71
C PRO A 406 -1.92 5.17 17.94
N GLN A 407 -1.84 6.45 18.31
CA GLN A 407 -2.61 7.50 17.65
C GLN A 407 -2.29 7.55 16.16
N ALA A 408 -3.33 7.49 15.32
CA ALA A 408 -3.22 7.59 13.88
C ALA A 408 -4.20 8.64 13.35
N MET A 409 -4.17 8.87 12.03
CA MET A 409 -5.24 9.62 11.36
C MET A 409 -6.59 8.91 11.56
N TYR A 410 -7.69 9.65 11.40
CA TYR A 410 -9.04 9.22 11.78
C TYR A 410 -9.63 8.01 11.03
N GLY A 411 -9.02 7.56 9.93
CA GLY A 411 -9.60 6.51 9.08
C GLY A 411 -9.17 5.08 9.44
N PHE A 412 -9.77 4.08 8.77
CA PHE A 412 -9.51 2.65 8.99
C PHE A 412 -9.16 1.93 7.68
N SER A 413 -7.91 1.47 7.58
CA SER A 413 -7.40 0.72 6.43
C SER A 413 -6.56 -0.50 6.87
N PRO A 414 -7.21 -1.60 7.28
CA PRO A 414 -6.53 -2.86 7.58
C PRO A 414 -6.00 -3.52 6.29
N ILE A 415 -5.06 -4.45 6.44
CA ILE A 415 -4.35 -5.06 5.31
C ILE A 415 -5.29 -5.79 4.33
N LYS A 416 -6.38 -6.39 4.83
CA LYS A 416 -7.39 -7.03 3.98
C LYS A 416 -8.12 -6.04 3.07
N LYS A 417 -8.36 -4.80 3.54
CA LYS A 417 -8.97 -3.74 2.74
C LYS A 417 -8.07 -3.35 1.57
N MET A 418 -6.79 -3.12 1.85
CA MET A 418 -5.77 -2.85 0.83
C MET A 418 -5.65 -4.00 -0.18
N TYR A 419 -5.62 -5.23 0.32
CA TYR A 419 -5.58 -6.42 -0.51
C TYR A 419 -6.87 -6.65 -1.30
N SER A 420 -8.02 -6.10 -0.94
CA SER A 420 -9.26 -6.31 -1.70
C SER A 420 -9.42 -5.33 -2.86
N PHE A 421 -8.66 -4.22 -2.89
CA PHE A 421 -8.79 -3.19 -3.92
C PHE A 421 -8.41 -3.72 -5.31
N ASN A 422 -9.25 -3.39 -6.31
CA ASN A 422 -8.96 -3.64 -7.73
C ASN A 422 -8.57 -2.32 -8.42
N PRO A 423 -7.29 -2.11 -8.77
CA PRO A 423 -6.84 -0.83 -9.34
C PRO A 423 -7.41 -0.51 -10.72
N VAL A 424 -7.99 -1.50 -11.41
CA VAL A 424 -8.50 -1.33 -12.79
C VAL A 424 -9.97 -1.77 -12.86
N PRO A 425 -10.90 -0.99 -12.28
CA PRO A 425 -12.33 -1.29 -12.35
C PRO A 425 -12.86 -1.03 -13.76
N ILE A 426 -13.00 -2.09 -14.57
CA ILE A 426 -13.41 -2.02 -15.98
C ILE A 426 -14.92 -2.18 -16.22
N ASN A 427 -15.70 -2.32 -15.16
CA ASN A 427 -17.16 -2.41 -15.22
C ASN A 427 -17.79 -1.87 -13.93
N ALA A 428 -19.10 -1.65 -13.97
CA ALA A 428 -19.85 -1.07 -12.86
C ALA A 428 -19.78 -1.91 -11.57
N ILE A 429 -19.69 -3.24 -11.68
CA ILE A 429 -19.64 -4.16 -10.52
C ILE A 429 -18.30 -4.02 -9.79
N THR A 430 -17.18 -4.10 -10.51
CA THR A 430 -15.84 -3.93 -9.93
C THR A 430 -15.62 -2.52 -9.39
N SER A 431 -16.20 -1.51 -10.04
CA SER A 431 -16.18 -0.14 -9.54
C SER A 431 -17.01 0.00 -8.26
N ALA A 432 -18.22 -0.57 -8.21
CA ALA A 432 -19.04 -0.59 -6.99
C ALA A 432 -18.31 -1.28 -5.84
N ALA A 433 -17.69 -2.43 -6.08
CA ALA A 433 -16.94 -3.16 -5.05
C ALA A 433 -15.78 -2.32 -4.47
N ASN A 434 -15.05 -1.57 -5.31
CA ASN A 434 -14.05 -0.61 -4.82
C ASN A 434 -14.70 0.52 -4.00
N GLU A 435 -15.85 1.02 -4.45
CA GLU A 435 -16.56 2.11 -3.78
C GLU A 435 -17.10 1.67 -2.41
N GLU A 436 -17.50 0.40 -2.28
CA GLU A 436 -17.85 -0.20 -0.98
C GLU A 436 -16.67 -0.20 -0.02
N LEU A 437 -15.44 -0.43 -0.51
CA LEU A 437 -14.22 -0.30 0.31
C LEU A 437 -13.98 1.15 0.70
N VAL A 438 -14.13 2.09 -0.24
CA VAL A 438 -13.90 3.53 0.00
C VAL A 438 -14.90 4.10 1.02
N GLN A 439 -16.20 3.89 0.79
CA GLN A 439 -17.26 4.46 1.60
C GLN A 439 -17.67 3.59 2.79
N SER A 440 -17.12 2.38 2.91
CA SER A 440 -17.40 1.42 3.97
C SER A 440 -18.90 1.14 4.16
N LYS A 441 -19.64 1.04 3.05
CA LYS A 441 -21.08 0.74 3.02
C LYS A 441 -21.46 0.08 1.70
N PRO A 442 -22.63 -0.59 1.59
CA PRO A 442 -23.10 -1.14 0.32
C PRO A 442 -23.27 -0.07 -0.76
N ILE A 443 -22.86 -0.36 -2.00
CA ILE A 443 -22.96 0.55 -3.14
C ILE A 443 -23.65 -0.16 -4.31
N SER A 444 -24.72 0.45 -4.84
CA SER A 444 -25.34 -0.05 -6.08
C SER A 444 -24.43 0.21 -7.29
N SER A 445 -24.33 -0.77 -8.17
CA SER A 445 -23.58 -0.64 -9.42
C SER A 445 -24.24 0.27 -10.45
N ASP A 446 -25.54 0.57 -10.33
CA ASP A 446 -26.32 1.24 -11.39
C ASP A 446 -25.82 2.64 -11.75
N THR A 447 -25.14 3.31 -10.81
CA THR A 447 -24.65 4.69 -10.96
C THR A 447 -23.14 4.78 -11.05
N MET A 448 -22.43 3.64 -11.02
CA MET A 448 -20.98 3.63 -10.97
C MET A 448 -20.35 3.92 -12.34
N ILE A 449 -19.48 4.92 -12.38
CA ILE A 449 -18.54 5.08 -13.49
C ILE A 449 -17.43 4.04 -13.38
N TYR A 450 -16.84 3.68 -14.51
CA TYR A 450 -15.73 2.72 -14.57
C TYR A 450 -14.80 3.08 -15.71
N ILE A 451 -13.62 2.45 -15.72
CA ILE A 451 -12.63 2.64 -16.78
C ILE A 451 -13.14 1.90 -18.01
N PHE A 452 -13.22 2.59 -19.15
CA PHE A 452 -13.54 1.90 -20.39
C PHE A 452 -12.49 0.82 -20.65
N PRO A 453 -12.86 -0.43 -21.00
CA PRO A 453 -11.89 -1.52 -21.12
C PRO A 453 -10.69 -1.20 -22.03
N GLY A 454 -10.90 -0.44 -23.12
CA GLY A 454 -9.81 0.02 -24.00
C GLY A 454 -8.80 0.96 -23.33
N ASN A 455 -9.18 1.64 -22.24
CA ASN A 455 -8.36 2.56 -21.46
C ASN A 455 -7.77 1.91 -20.19
N ALA A 456 -7.99 0.62 -19.95
CA ALA A 456 -7.46 -0.08 -18.77
C ALA A 456 -5.94 0.10 -18.59
N HIS A 457 -5.19 0.10 -19.69
CA HIS A 457 -3.74 0.30 -19.73
C HIS A 457 -3.26 1.70 -19.31
N LYS A 458 -4.19 2.66 -19.13
CA LYS A 458 -3.88 4.00 -18.64
C LYS A 458 -3.67 4.02 -17.13
N ILE A 459 -4.16 3.03 -16.39
CA ILE A 459 -3.75 2.81 -15.01
C ILE A 459 -2.37 2.17 -15.03
N ILE A 460 -1.36 2.94 -14.67
CA ILE A 460 0.04 2.50 -14.75
C ILE A 460 0.55 1.85 -13.46
N GLY A 461 -0.22 1.95 -12.37
CA GLY A 461 0.16 1.40 -11.09
C GLY A 461 -0.68 1.81 -9.89
N VAL A 462 -0.20 1.39 -8.72
CA VAL A 462 -0.73 1.73 -7.40
C VAL A 462 0.38 2.28 -6.52
N GLN A 463 -0.01 3.02 -5.49
CA GLN A 463 0.88 3.51 -4.45
C GLN A 463 0.21 3.38 -3.08
N GLY A 464 0.99 2.99 -2.08
CA GLY A 464 0.64 3.24 -0.68
C GLY A 464 1.28 4.53 -0.20
N SER A 465 0.56 5.33 0.57
CA SER A 465 1.05 6.64 1.03
C SER A 465 1.11 6.72 2.55
N THR A 466 2.22 7.22 3.08
CA THR A 466 2.36 7.53 4.50
C THR A 466 2.47 9.03 4.71
N TRP A 467 1.38 9.66 5.17
CA TRP A 467 1.44 10.99 5.76
C TRP A 467 1.93 10.91 7.22
N SER A 468 2.53 11.98 7.74
CA SER A 468 3.30 11.89 8.98
C SER A 468 2.83 12.82 10.11
N GLU A 469 1.57 13.30 10.08
CA GLU A 469 1.00 14.12 11.15
C GLU A 469 1.13 13.45 12.53
N PHE A 470 0.76 12.17 12.61
CA PHE A 470 0.70 11.40 13.87
C PHE A 470 1.76 10.32 13.97
N ILE A 471 2.82 10.40 13.16
CA ILE A 471 3.90 9.42 13.12
C ILE A 471 5.21 10.13 13.55
N PRO A 472 5.45 10.27 14.86
CA PRO A 472 6.50 11.15 15.36
C PRO A 472 7.90 10.55 15.36
N ASP A 473 8.04 9.26 15.08
CA ASP A 473 9.30 8.53 15.14
C ASP A 473 9.32 7.32 14.18
N GLU A 474 10.52 6.79 13.99
CA GLU A 474 10.83 5.72 13.03
C GLU A 474 10.15 4.39 13.42
N GLU A 475 10.00 4.09 14.71
CA GLU A 475 9.30 2.86 15.15
C GLU A 475 7.82 2.92 14.80
N HIS A 476 7.18 4.06 15.02
CA HIS A 476 5.80 4.26 14.61
C HIS A 476 5.66 4.25 13.08
N LEU A 477 6.63 4.80 12.34
CA LEU A 477 6.63 4.76 10.88
C LEU A 477 6.61 3.32 10.36
N GLU A 478 7.52 2.49 10.86
CA GLU A 478 7.58 1.07 10.51
C GLU A 478 6.30 0.32 10.87
N TYR A 479 5.74 0.63 12.04
CA TYR A 479 4.49 0.05 12.50
C TYR A 479 3.34 0.37 11.54
N MET A 480 3.26 1.61 11.05
CA MET A 480 2.19 2.04 10.15
C MET A 480 2.36 1.49 8.73
N ILE A 481 3.58 1.39 8.21
CA ILE A 481 3.84 0.88 6.86
C ILE A 481 3.68 -0.65 6.79
N PHE A 482 4.23 -1.37 7.76
CA PHE A 482 4.32 -2.82 7.71
C PHE A 482 3.31 -3.50 8.65
N PRO A 483 2.59 -4.54 8.18
CA PRO A 483 2.82 -5.31 6.96
C PRO A 483 2.03 -4.83 5.74
N ARG A 484 1.31 -3.70 5.83
CA ARG A 484 0.39 -3.23 4.78
C ARG A 484 1.07 -2.96 3.43
N LEU A 485 2.35 -2.56 3.40
CA LEU A 485 3.13 -2.45 2.16
C LEU A 485 3.23 -3.77 1.37
N LEU A 486 3.14 -4.93 2.04
CA LEU A 486 3.12 -6.24 1.35
C LEU A 486 1.83 -6.44 0.54
N ALA A 487 0.70 -5.87 0.99
CA ALA A 487 -0.53 -5.91 0.20
C ALA A 487 -0.40 -5.02 -1.04
N VAL A 488 0.18 -3.82 -0.91
CA VAL A 488 0.50 -2.96 -2.06
C VAL A 488 1.42 -3.68 -3.04
N ALA A 489 2.48 -4.34 -2.55
CA ALA A 489 3.39 -5.13 -3.38
C ALA A 489 2.67 -6.24 -4.17
N GLU A 490 1.77 -6.98 -3.52
CA GLU A 490 0.97 -8.00 -4.21
C GLU A 490 0.01 -7.37 -5.24
N VAL A 491 -0.76 -6.34 -4.86
CA VAL A 491 -1.70 -5.64 -5.76
C VAL A 491 -0.97 -5.11 -7.00
N ALA A 492 0.25 -4.61 -6.81
CA ALA A 492 1.04 -3.97 -7.85
C ALA A 492 1.73 -4.98 -8.80
N TRP A 493 1.95 -6.22 -8.35
CA TRP A 493 2.74 -7.22 -9.07
C TRP A 493 1.91 -8.40 -9.56
N THR A 494 1.11 -9.02 -8.70
CA THR A 494 0.33 -10.22 -9.02
C THR A 494 -0.92 -9.84 -9.81
N SER A 495 -1.23 -10.61 -10.85
CA SER A 495 -2.42 -10.37 -11.67
C SER A 495 -3.72 -10.56 -10.87
N GLN A 496 -4.78 -9.86 -11.27
CA GLN A 496 -6.02 -9.78 -10.48
C GLN A 496 -6.65 -11.15 -10.23
N GLU A 497 -6.61 -12.02 -11.24
CA GLU A 497 -7.18 -13.36 -11.25
C GLU A 497 -6.39 -14.37 -10.41
N ASN A 498 -5.13 -14.06 -10.09
CA ASN A 498 -4.26 -14.93 -9.29
C ASN A 498 -4.20 -14.53 -7.81
N ARG A 499 -4.85 -13.42 -7.44
CA ARG A 499 -4.93 -12.94 -6.05
C ARG A 499 -5.95 -13.78 -5.28
N ASP A 500 -5.48 -14.46 -4.24
CA ASP A 500 -6.30 -15.19 -3.28
C ASP A 500 -5.98 -14.73 -1.84
N TRP A 501 -7.00 -14.23 -1.13
CA TRP A 501 -6.81 -13.66 0.22
C TRP A 501 -6.29 -14.71 1.21
N GLN A 502 -6.81 -15.94 1.18
CA GLN A 502 -6.42 -16.96 2.14
C GLN A 502 -4.95 -17.35 1.98
N SER A 503 -4.49 -17.50 0.74
CA SER A 503 -3.09 -17.71 0.40
C SER A 503 -2.21 -16.52 0.82
N PHE A 504 -2.59 -15.29 0.46
CA PHE A 504 -1.83 -14.09 0.84
C PHE A 504 -1.70 -13.92 2.36
N LYS A 505 -2.80 -14.10 3.09
CA LYS A 505 -2.84 -14.04 4.55
C LYS A 505 -1.81 -14.98 5.20
N CYS A 506 -1.73 -16.23 4.75
CA CYS A 506 -0.75 -17.20 5.23
C CYS A 506 0.69 -16.75 4.98
N ARG A 507 0.97 -16.19 3.79
CA ARG A 507 2.31 -15.70 3.43
C ARG A 507 2.70 -14.48 4.26
N VAL A 508 1.80 -13.51 4.43
CA VAL A 508 2.06 -12.31 5.26
C VAL A 508 2.40 -12.69 6.70
N ASN A 509 1.67 -13.62 7.31
CA ASN A 509 1.96 -14.11 8.67
C ASN A 509 3.39 -14.64 8.77
N THR A 510 3.89 -15.32 7.73
CA THR A 510 5.29 -15.77 7.66
C THR A 510 6.26 -14.59 7.53
N HIS A 511 5.95 -13.61 6.68
CA HIS A 511 6.83 -12.46 6.44
C HIS A 511 6.93 -11.49 7.62
N ILE A 512 5.95 -11.42 8.52
CA ILE A 512 6.05 -10.56 9.73
C ILE A 512 7.26 -10.91 10.58
N SER A 513 7.53 -12.21 10.77
CA SER A 513 8.74 -12.66 11.48
C SER A 513 10.02 -12.31 10.70
N GLN A 514 9.98 -12.38 9.37
CA GLN A 514 11.11 -12.05 8.51
C GLN A 514 11.43 -10.54 8.49
N LEU A 515 10.41 -9.69 8.61
CA LEU A 515 10.55 -8.24 8.78
C LEU A 515 11.25 -7.92 10.10
N LYS A 516 10.83 -8.56 11.20
CA LYS A 516 11.46 -8.41 12.52
C LYS A 516 12.94 -8.81 12.53
N VAL A 517 13.29 -9.91 11.88
CA VAL A 517 14.70 -10.36 11.73
C VAL A 517 15.53 -9.34 10.93
N ARG A 518 14.90 -8.57 10.03
CA ARG A 518 15.54 -7.48 9.27
C ARG A 518 15.56 -6.15 10.03
N GLY A 519 15.16 -6.15 11.30
CA GLY A 519 15.17 -4.96 12.16
C GLY A 519 14.00 -4.01 11.94
N ILE A 520 12.96 -4.41 11.18
CA ILE A 520 11.73 -3.65 11.00
C ILE A 520 10.76 -3.99 12.14
N ARG A 521 10.01 -2.99 12.64
CA ARG A 521 8.99 -3.14 13.69
C ARG A 521 7.57 -3.12 13.09
N PRO A 522 7.09 -4.23 12.49
CA PRO A 522 5.77 -4.26 11.89
C PRO A 522 4.64 -4.37 12.93
N PHE A 523 3.46 -3.87 12.58
CA PHE A 523 2.22 -4.31 13.20
C PHE A 523 2.07 -5.84 13.08
N THR A 524 1.60 -6.50 14.15
CA THR A 524 1.55 -7.97 14.22
C THR A 524 0.21 -8.58 13.83
N LEU A 525 -0.62 -7.84 13.08
CA LEU A 525 -2.01 -8.20 12.73
C LEU A 525 -2.97 -8.20 13.92
N SER A 526 -4.25 -8.06 13.61
CA SER A 526 -5.34 -8.01 14.58
C SER A 526 -5.66 -9.38 15.20
N ASP A 527 -6.05 -9.37 16.48
CA ASP A 527 -6.59 -10.54 17.20
C ASP A 527 -8.13 -10.61 17.13
N ASN A 528 -8.75 -9.83 16.24
CA ASN A 528 -10.20 -9.82 16.08
C ASN A 528 -10.67 -10.91 15.10
N VAL A 529 -11.83 -11.50 15.41
CA VAL A 529 -12.57 -12.37 14.47
C VAL A 529 -13.46 -11.50 13.59
N GLU A 530 -13.37 -11.69 12.29
CA GLU A 530 -14.30 -11.15 11.30
C GLU A 530 -15.40 -12.16 11.01
N LEU A 531 -16.62 -11.68 10.76
CA LEU A 531 -17.74 -12.51 10.33
C LEU A 531 -18.38 -11.92 9.09
N THR A 532 -18.48 -12.75 8.06
CA THR A 532 -19.24 -12.46 6.85
C THR A 532 -20.32 -13.49 6.61
N THR A 533 -21.38 -13.12 5.90
CA THR A 533 -22.46 -14.03 5.57
C THR A 533 -22.83 -14.01 4.10
N ARG A 534 -23.40 -15.13 3.63
CA ARG A 534 -23.95 -15.29 2.28
C ARG A 534 -25.32 -15.95 2.35
N ILE A 535 -26.32 -15.41 1.66
CA ILE A 535 -27.66 -16.02 1.57
C ILE A 535 -27.60 -17.18 0.56
N ILE A 536 -28.11 -18.37 0.92
CA ILE A 536 -28.04 -19.57 0.06
C ILE A 536 -29.39 -19.95 -0.56
N SER A 537 -30.49 -19.83 0.18
CA SER A 537 -31.85 -20.10 -0.29
C SER A 537 -32.74 -18.91 0.03
N ASP A 538 -33.74 -18.62 -0.81
CA ASP A 538 -34.73 -17.52 -0.80
C ASP A 538 -35.07 -16.91 0.60
N ASN A 539 -34.07 -16.30 1.23
CA ASN A 539 -34.07 -15.77 2.60
C ASN A 539 -34.40 -16.77 3.73
N GLU A 540 -34.07 -18.07 3.60
CA GLU A 540 -34.30 -19.07 4.66
C GLU A 540 -33.01 -19.62 5.29
N GLU A 541 -31.90 -19.64 4.55
CA GLU A 541 -30.61 -20.17 5.04
C GLU A 541 -29.46 -19.21 4.73
N VAL A 542 -28.63 -18.96 5.75
CA VAL A 542 -27.45 -18.11 5.66
C VAL A 542 -26.20 -18.88 6.04
N GLU A 543 -25.21 -18.85 5.16
CA GLU A 543 -23.85 -19.32 5.43
C GLU A 543 -23.09 -18.27 6.23
N VAL A 544 -22.47 -18.68 7.33
CA VAL A 544 -21.59 -17.84 8.15
C VAL A 544 -20.15 -18.29 7.95
N THR A 545 -19.29 -17.33 7.60
CA THR A 545 -17.84 -17.50 7.53
C THR A 545 -17.19 -16.68 8.63
N LEU A 546 -16.31 -17.31 9.40
CA LEU A 546 -15.45 -16.62 10.37
C LEU A 546 -14.04 -16.54 9.80
N ASP A 547 -13.39 -15.39 9.93
CA ASP A 547 -12.02 -15.16 9.47
C ASP A 547 -11.23 -14.40 10.55
N ALA A 548 -9.90 -14.43 10.44
CA ALA A 548 -9.00 -13.68 11.30
C ALA A 548 -7.74 -13.34 10.49
N GLU A 549 -7.10 -12.20 10.78
CA GLU A 549 -5.87 -11.81 10.08
C GLU A 549 -4.68 -12.71 10.46
N LYS A 550 -4.58 -13.10 11.74
CA LYS A 550 -3.57 -14.03 12.22
C LYS A 550 -3.90 -15.45 11.83
N VAL A 551 -2.90 -16.21 11.36
CA VAL A 551 -3.00 -17.65 11.11
C VAL A 551 -1.69 -18.38 11.46
N PRO A 552 -1.75 -19.64 11.95
CA PRO A 552 -2.96 -20.36 12.35
C PRO A 552 -3.54 -19.82 13.67
N VAL A 553 -4.86 -19.90 13.83
CA VAL A 553 -5.58 -19.54 15.05
C VAL A 553 -6.71 -20.52 15.30
N GLU A 554 -7.07 -20.72 16.57
CA GLU A 554 -8.23 -21.50 16.97
C GLU A 554 -9.37 -20.53 17.29
N ILE A 555 -10.43 -20.53 16.47
CA ILE A 555 -11.61 -19.69 16.68
C ILE A 555 -12.69 -20.54 17.32
N HIS A 556 -13.10 -20.18 18.54
CA HIS A 556 -14.26 -20.76 19.20
C HIS A 556 -15.48 -19.86 19.02
N TYR A 557 -16.65 -20.45 18.79
CA TYR A 557 -17.88 -19.71 18.57
C TYR A 557 -19.10 -20.34 19.27
N THR A 558 -20.13 -19.51 19.47
CA THR A 558 -21.42 -19.90 20.02
C THR A 558 -22.55 -19.29 19.19
N THR A 559 -23.67 -20.00 19.13
CA THR A 559 -24.90 -19.60 18.42
C THR A 559 -26.11 -19.52 19.36
N ASP A 560 -25.89 -19.65 20.67
CA ASP A 560 -26.92 -19.60 21.72
C ASP A 560 -26.83 -18.30 22.56
N GLY A 561 -25.90 -17.41 22.21
CA GLY A 561 -25.65 -16.15 22.92
C GLY A 561 -24.71 -16.24 24.12
N SER A 562 -24.27 -17.43 24.52
CA SER A 562 -23.27 -17.61 25.59
C SER A 562 -21.89 -17.07 25.18
N GLU A 563 -21.04 -16.70 26.14
CA GLU A 563 -19.66 -16.27 25.84
C GLU A 563 -18.83 -17.48 25.35
N PRO A 564 -18.06 -17.35 24.25
CA PRO A 564 -17.21 -18.43 23.76
C PRO A 564 -16.11 -18.74 24.77
N CYS A 565 -15.82 -20.02 24.95
CA CYS A 565 -14.73 -20.55 25.77
C CYS A 565 -14.07 -21.74 25.06
N ILE A 566 -13.02 -22.31 25.64
CA ILE A 566 -12.31 -23.48 25.09
C ILE A 566 -13.18 -24.75 24.93
N HIS A 567 -14.39 -24.77 25.51
CA HIS A 567 -15.34 -25.87 25.35
C HIS A 567 -16.45 -25.57 24.33
N SER A 568 -16.49 -24.35 23.79
CA SER A 568 -17.39 -23.97 22.71
C SER A 568 -16.96 -24.60 21.39
N ALA A 569 -17.85 -24.61 20.39
CA ALA A 569 -17.55 -25.20 19.08
C ALA A 569 -16.34 -24.51 18.41
N ILE A 570 -15.46 -25.30 17.80
CA ILE A 570 -14.32 -24.81 17.02
C ILE A 570 -14.78 -24.55 15.59
N TYR A 571 -14.39 -23.41 15.03
CA TYR A 571 -14.64 -23.09 13.63
C TYR A 571 -13.62 -23.79 12.72
N GLU A 572 -14.08 -24.76 11.93
CA GLU A 572 -13.27 -25.48 10.94
C GLU A 572 -13.66 -25.13 9.49
N GLN A 573 -14.93 -24.78 9.28
CA GLN A 573 -15.51 -24.47 7.97
C GLN A 573 -16.76 -23.61 8.12
N PRO A 574 -17.23 -22.93 7.06
CA PRO A 574 -18.49 -22.21 7.09
C PRO A 574 -19.66 -23.07 7.59
N PHE A 575 -20.59 -22.45 8.32
CA PHE A 575 -21.75 -23.14 8.90
C PHE A 575 -23.07 -22.43 8.54
N ILE A 576 -24.16 -23.18 8.52
CA ILE A 576 -25.48 -22.67 8.12
C ILE A 576 -26.34 -22.31 9.32
N LEU A 577 -26.96 -21.13 9.26
CA LEU A 577 -28.02 -20.69 10.15
C LEU A 577 -29.37 -20.70 9.42
N LYS A 578 -30.39 -21.22 10.09
CA LYS A 578 -31.79 -21.30 9.59
C LYS A 578 -32.77 -20.42 10.35
N LYS A 579 -32.25 -19.59 11.26
CA LYS A 579 -33.00 -18.63 12.06
C LYS A 579 -32.05 -17.50 12.47
N GLU A 580 -32.63 -16.35 12.76
CA GLU A 580 -31.89 -15.23 13.31
C GLU A 580 -31.15 -15.65 14.59
N THR A 581 -29.86 -15.31 14.65
CA THR A 581 -28.95 -15.83 15.66
C THR A 581 -27.92 -14.78 16.04
N VAL A 582 -27.65 -14.65 17.34
CA VAL A 582 -26.48 -13.91 17.81
C VAL A 582 -25.30 -14.87 17.79
N VAL A 583 -24.37 -14.63 16.85
CA VAL A 583 -23.10 -15.35 16.79
C VAL A 583 -22.09 -14.60 17.65
N LYS A 584 -21.44 -15.32 18.56
CA LYS A 584 -20.25 -14.81 19.25
C LYS A 584 -19.05 -15.67 18.92
N ALA A 585 -17.89 -15.06 18.73
CA ALA A 585 -16.66 -15.78 18.43
C ALA A 585 -15.43 -15.09 19.02
N ALA A 586 -14.40 -15.85 19.35
CA ALA A 586 -13.10 -15.32 19.77
C ALA A 586 -11.97 -16.28 19.42
N ILE A 587 -10.78 -15.71 19.26
CA ILE A 587 -9.54 -16.48 19.08
C ILE A 587 -9.07 -16.98 20.45
N PHE A 588 -8.57 -18.21 20.52
CA PHE A 588 -7.94 -18.79 21.70
C PHE A 588 -6.52 -19.23 21.41
N LYS A 589 -5.63 -19.08 22.40
CA LYS A 589 -4.29 -19.64 22.41
C LYS A 589 -4.14 -20.47 23.68
N GLY A 590 -4.35 -21.78 23.56
CA GLY A 590 -4.53 -22.64 24.72
C GLY A 590 -5.77 -22.23 25.49
N ILE A 591 -5.64 -21.96 26.79
CA ILE A 591 -6.77 -21.55 27.64
C ILE A 591 -7.06 -20.03 27.61
N GLU A 592 -6.18 -19.24 26.99
CA GLU A 592 -6.28 -17.78 27.00
C GLU A 592 -7.02 -17.26 25.76
N ARG A 593 -8.12 -16.54 26.00
CA ARG A 593 -8.81 -15.78 24.95
C ARG A 593 -7.92 -14.63 24.47
N GLN A 594 -7.76 -14.53 23.15
CA GLN A 594 -7.07 -13.45 22.47
C GLN A 594 -8.10 -12.42 21.99
N GLY A 595 -7.71 -11.14 22.02
CA GLY A 595 -8.55 -10.06 21.51
C GLY A 595 -9.92 -9.94 22.19
N ARG A 596 -10.86 -9.31 21.47
CA ARG A 596 -12.24 -9.13 21.93
C ARG A 596 -13.15 -10.24 21.39
N VAL A 597 -14.23 -10.50 22.10
CA VAL A 597 -15.30 -11.37 21.61
C VAL A 597 -16.05 -10.61 20.53
N LEU A 598 -16.03 -11.13 19.30
CA LEU A 598 -16.97 -10.75 18.27
C LEU A 598 -18.37 -11.07 18.78
N LYS A 599 -19.31 -10.12 18.62
CA LYS A 599 -20.74 -10.35 18.85
C LYS A 599 -21.50 -9.73 17.68
N LYS A 600 -22.15 -10.55 16.87
CA LYS A 600 -22.89 -10.09 15.70
C LYS A 600 -24.27 -10.74 15.64
N HIS A 601 -25.29 -9.94 15.35
CA HIS A 601 -26.63 -10.44 15.04
C HIS A 601 -26.68 -10.82 13.56
N VAL A 602 -26.93 -12.10 13.27
CA VAL A 602 -27.04 -12.62 11.91
C VAL A 602 -28.51 -12.82 11.58
N GLY A 603 -29.03 -11.99 10.66
CA GLY A 603 -30.36 -12.15 10.07
C GLY A 603 -30.36 -13.14 8.89
N LEU A 604 -31.55 -13.42 8.34
CA LEU A 604 -31.71 -14.31 7.17
C LEU A 604 -31.91 -13.58 5.83
N SER A 605 -32.18 -12.28 5.88
CA SER A 605 -32.55 -11.46 4.72
C SER A 605 -31.48 -10.45 4.30
N GLU A 606 -30.39 -10.33 5.05
CA GLU A 606 -29.31 -9.38 4.78
C GLU A 606 -27.95 -10.04 4.96
N GLU A 607 -27.06 -9.83 3.98
CA GLU A 607 -25.68 -10.27 4.05
C GLU A 607 -24.83 -9.30 4.87
N ILE A 608 -24.10 -9.83 5.83
CA ILE A 608 -23.04 -9.13 6.53
C ILE A 608 -21.79 -9.27 5.67
N LYS A 609 -21.38 -8.20 5.02
CA LYS A 609 -20.07 -8.16 4.34
C LYS A 609 -19.06 -7.47 5.24
N ASN A 610 -17.78 -7.65 4.92
CA ASN A 610 -16.70 -6.98 5.63
C ASN A 610 -16.57 -5.53 5.14
N TYR A 611 -17.59 -4.72 5.43
CA TYR A 611 -17.52 -3.28 5.27
C TYR A 611 -16.65 -2.76 6.42
N TYR A 612 -15.53 -2.13 6.09
CA TYR A 612 -14.57 -1.61 7.07
C TYR A 612 -15.11 -0.32 7.72
N GLU A 613 -16.32 -0.41 8.27
CA GLU A 613 -17.03 0.68 8.91
C GLU A 613 -16.18 1.24 10.05
N TYR A 614 -15.86 2.53 9.92
CA TYR A 614 -15.39 3.32 11.03
C TYR A 614 -16.58 4.14 11.54
N SER A 615 -16.96 3.93 12.79
CA SER A 615 -17.93 4.73 13.52
C SER A 615 -17.23 5.30 14.74
N ASP A 616 -17.31 6.63 14.90
CA ASP A 616 -16.65 7.44 15.95
C ASP A 616 -16.71 6.85 17.37
#